data_AF-A0A839WTF8-F1
#
_entry.id   AF-A0A839WTF8-F1
#
_cell.length_a   1.000
_cell.length_b   1.000
_cell.length_c   1.000
_cell.angle_alpha   90.00
_cell.angle_beta   90.00
_cell.angle_gamma   90.00
#
_symmetry.space_group_name_H-M   'P 1'
#
loop_
_entity.id
_entity.type
_entity.pdbx_description
1 polymer ?
#
loop_
_entity_poly.entity_id
_entity_poly.type
_entity_poly.pdbx_seq_one_letter_code
_entity_poly.pdbx_strand_id
1 'polypeptide(L)'
;MIRSFAAASAVLLLAACSPSTPSFEIDNPTDAPVQVTIDGKTHEVAAGTSAALDLDAGPHTLRTDRTGEVRISVCGAERGTLINPTLSDYVLAREIYVADASKLRNFGAAIATVELGDAVYEGPFEQYTGLFIDRTWDFGVREAFPKQQTVARIPENGGKISTKLFTPQAFIDYIEDASDRQGEFARLHPGGYVQPARALETAPAELPPLPQAFEPHSAPLREAYAQRLQVHDAGDCEAVRKRSHEAMMAITGATAMLHVDQSPADNQAYNDFIDLYGRLMGAGALVLPR
;
A
#
# COMPACT_ATOMS: atom_id res chain seq x y z
N MET A 1 7.11 9.38 -61.32
CA MET A 1 5.82 9.23 -62.04
C MET A 1 4.70 9.19 -61.03
N ILE A 2 3.56 9.77 -61.40
CA ILE A 2 2.45 10.27 -60.59
C ILE A 2 1.53 9.14 -60.12
N ARG A 3 1.00 9.22 -58.88
CA ARG A 3 -0.45 9.40 -58.61
C ARG A 3 -0.73 9.63 -57.11
N SER A 4 -1.11 10.87 -56.81
CA SER A 4 -1.79 11.28 -55.58
C SER A 4 -3.25 10.82 -55.63
N PHE A 5 -3.77 10.36 -54.48
CA PHE A 5 -5.16 10.53 -54.10
C PHE A 5 -5.18 11.18 -52.72
N ALA A 6 -5.74 12.38 -52.66
CA ALA A 6 -6.09 13.03 -51.41
C ALA A 6 -7.27 12.27 -50.78
N ALA A 7 -7.07 11.78 -49.56
CA ALA A 7 -8.15 11.46 -48.64
C ALA A 7 -7.86 12.25 -47.36
N ALA A 8 -8.64 13.30 -47.15
CA ALA A 8 -8.65 14.06 -45.90
C ALA A 8 -9.24 13.17 -44.80
N SER A 9 -8.39 12.40 -44.13
CA SER A 9 -8.73 11.75 -42.87
C SER A 9 -8.47 12.73 -41.74
N ALA A 10 -9.54 13.36 -41.25
CA ALA A 10 -9.53 14.03 -39.96
C ALA A 10 -9.26 12.96 -38.88
N VAL A 11 -8.00 12.85 -38.45
CA VAL A 11 -7.64 12.12 -37.25
C VAL A 11 -8.21 12.92 -36.08
N LEU A 12 -9.33 12.46 -35.54
CA LEU A 12 -9.79 12.83 -34.21
C LEU A 12 -8.64 12.54 -33.25
N LEU A 13 -7.98 13.60 -32.78
CA LEU A 13 -7.10 13.55 -31.63
C LEU A 13 -7.97 13.10 -30.45
N LEU A 14 -7.91 11.79 -30.15
CA LEU A 14 -8.28 11.28 -28.84
C LEU A 14 -7.36 12.00 -27.84
N ALA A 15 -7.88 13.04 -27.20
CA ALA A 15 -7.31 13.54 -25.97
C ALA A 15 -7.31 12.35 -25.02
N ALA A 16 -6.14 11.75 -24.82
CA ALA A 16 -5.92 10.81 -23.75
C ALA A 16 -6.06 11.62 -22.44
N CYS A 17 -7.29 11.73 -21.94
CA CYS A 17 -7.49 11.90 -20.52
C CYS A 17 -6.93 10.62 -19.90
N SER A 18 -5.68 10.67 -19.41
CA SER A 18 -5.23 9.66 -18.47
C SER A 18 -6.31 9.54 -17.40
N PRO A 19 -6.96 8.38 -17.21
CA PRO A 19 -7.89 8.25 -16.11
C PRO A 19 -7.11 8.57 -14.84
N SER A 20 -7.60 9.54 -14.07
CA SER A 20 -7.07 9.78 -12.73
C SER A 20 -7.19 8.48 -11.96
N THR A 21 -6.11 8.02 -11.34
CA THR A 21 -6.15 6.89 -10.42
C THR A 21 -7.21 7.19 -9.36
N PRO A 22 -8.21 6.30 -9.15
CA PRO A 22 -9.20 6.54 -8.12
C PRO A 22 -8.52 6.63 -6.75
N SER A 23 -9.12 7.40 -5.85
CA SER A 23 -8.60 7.51 -4.49
C SER A 23 -8.66 6.17 -3.75
N PHE A 24 -9.68 5.36 -4.01
CA PHE A 24 -9.80 4.03 -3.46
C PHE A 24 -10.13 2.96 -4.51
N GLU A 25 -9.67 1.74 -4.25
CA GLU A 25 -10.02 0.54 -5.04
C GLU A 25 -10.43 -0.56 -4.06
N ILE A 26 -11.67 -1.04 -4.13
CA ILE A 26 -12.12 -2.22 -3.40
C ILE A 26 -11.71 -3.45 -4.20
N ASP A 27 -10.89 -4.32 -3.62
CA ASP A 27 -10.46 -5.57 -4.28
C ASP A 27 -11.09 -6.79 -3.61
N ASN A 28 -11.59 -7.72 -4.44
CA ASN A 28 -12.06 -9.02 -4.00
C ASN A 28 -11.13 -10.13 -4.53
N PRO A 29 -10.24 -10.67 -3.69
CA PRO A 29 -9.34 -11.74 -4.08
C PRO A 29 -9.98 -13.13 -3.96
N THR A 30 -11.25 -13.22 -3.53
CA THR A 30 -11.94 -14.50 -3.29
C THR A 30 -12.68 -15.02 -4.52
N ASP A 31 -13.20 -16.23 -4.41
CA ASP A 31 -13.99 -16.95 -5.42
C ASP A 31 -15.51 -16.67 -5.34
N ALA A 32 -15.95 -15.85 -4.37
CA ALA A 32 -17.34 -15.45 -4.18
C ALA A 32 -17.48 -13.92 -4.22
N PRO A 33 -18.65 -13.37 -4.60
CA PRO A 33 -18.90 -11.93 -4.48
C PRO A 33 -18.82 -11.45 -3.03
N VAL A 34 -18.29 -10.25 -2.81
CA VAL A 34 -18.23 -9.60 -1.50
C VAL A 34 -19.09 -8.34 -1.48
N GLN A 35 -19.75 -8.11 -0.35
CA GLN A 35 -20.51 -6.88 -0.12
C GLN A 35 -19.76 -5.95 0.82
N VAL A 36 -19.63 -4.70 0.41
CA VAL A 36 -19.06 -3.63 1.21
C VAL A 36 -20.09 -2.52 1.32
N THR A 37 -20.52 -2.19 2.53
CA THR A 37 -21.42 -1.05 2.76
C THR A 37 -20.60 0.12 3.25
N ILE A 38 -20.67 1.25 2.56
CA ILE A 38 -20.00 2.51 2.94
C ILE A 38 -21.05 3.60 3.02
N ASP A 39 -21.16 4.24 4.19
CA ASP A 39 -22.16 5.28 4.48
C ASP A 39 -23.59 4.86 4.10
N GLY A 40 -23.93 3.62 4.40
CA GLY A 40 -25.23 3.01 4.10
C GLY A 40 -25.43 2.59 2.64
N LYS A 41 -24.50 2.88 1.73
CA LYS A 41 -24.54 2.43 0.34
C LYS A 41 -23.79 1.10 0.18
N THR A 42 -24.48 0.08 -0.33
CA THR A 42 -23.88 -1.23 -0.59
C THR A 42 -23.25 -1.30 -1.98
N HIS A 43 -22.02 -1.77 -2.03
CA HIS A 43 -21.23 -2.09 -3.21
C HIS A 43 -21.01 -3.60 -3.25
N GLU A 44 -21.41 -4.23 -4.35
CA GLU A 44 -21.09 -5.63 -4.62
C GLU A 44 -19.87 -5.69 -5.54
N VAL A 45 -18.84 -6.44 -5.12
CA VAL A 45 -17.63 -6.66 -5.91
C VAL A 45 -17.56 -8.15 -6.25
N ALA A 46 -17.62 -8.45 -7.55
CA ALA A 46 -17.60 -9.83 -8.03
C ALA A 46 -16.29 -10.53 -7.68
N ALA A 47 -16.34 -11.87 -7.61
CA ALA A 47 -15.18 -12.71 -7.37
C ALA A 47 -14.01 -12.38 -8.31
N GLY A 48 -12.81 -12.22 -7.78
CA GLY A 48 -11.60 -11.94 -8.58
C GLY A 48 -11.60 -10.59 -9.31
N THR A 49 -12.39 -9.61 -8.86
CA THR A 49 -12.47 -8.27 -9.49
C THR A 49 -12.21 -7.14 -8.49
N SER A 50 -12.04 -5.94 -9.04
CA SER A 50 -11.95 -4.70 -8.26
C SER A 50 -13.03 -3.70 -8.68
N ALA A 51 -13.38 -2.81 -7.76
CA ALA A 51 -14.26 -1.67 -8.01
C ALA A 51 -13.60 -0.36 -7.56
N ALA A 52 -13.57 0.62 -8.44
CA ALA A 52 -13.12 1.97 -8.10
C ALA A 52 -14.13 2.66 -7.17
N LEU A 53 -13.62 3.45 -6.24
CA LEU A 53 -14.39 4.22 -5.29
C LEU A 53 -13.69 5.55 -5.03
N ASP A 54 -14.47 6.61 -4.92
CA ASP A 54 -13.99 7.87 -4.38
C ASP A 54 -14.69 8.18 -3.07
N LEU A 55 -13.89 8.56 -2.07
CA LEU A 55 -14.33 9.00 -0.76
C LEU A 55 -13.79 10.40 -0.50
N ASP A 56 -14.64 11.27 0.00
CA ASP A 56 -14.21 12.58 0.48
C ASP A 56 -13.33 12.42 1.73
N ALA A 57 -12.56 13.46 2.04
CA ALA A 57 -11.85 13.48 3.32
C ALA A 57 -12.83 13.66 4.48
N GLY A 58 -12.58 12.99 5.60
CA GLY A 58 -13.42 13.06 6.79
C GLY A 58 -13.89 11.70 7.32
N PRO A 59 -14.94 11.69 8.16
CA PRO A 59 -15.45 10.49 8.80
C PRO A 59 -16.38 9.71 7.86
N HIS A 60 -16.20 8.39 7.83
CA HIS A 60 -17.10 7.47 7.13
C HIS A 60 -17.40 6.24 7.99
N THR A 61 -18.39 5.48 7.56
CA THR A 61 -18.71 4.16 8.10
C THR A 61 -18.46 3.10 7.04
N LEU A 62 -17.84 1.98 7.42
CA LEU A 62 -17.61 0.84 6.54
C LEU A 62 -18.11 -0.43 7.22
N ARG A 63 -18.80 -1.29 6.49
CA ARG A 63 -19.25 -2.60 6.96
C ARG A 63 -19.01 -3.69 5.93
N THR A 64 -18.43 -4.79 6.40
CA THR A 64 -18.28 -6.06 5.67
C THR A 64 -18.60 -7.21 6.63
N ASP A 65 -18.73 -8.43 6.09
CA ASP A 65 -18.90 -9.63 6.92
C ASP A 65 -17.70 -9.89 7.85
N ARG A 66 -16.49 -9.45 7.45
CA ARG A 66 -15.25 -9.67 8.22
C ARG A 66 -15.01 -8.62 9.28
N THR A 67 -15.44 -7.38 9.04
CA THR A 67 -15.14 -6.24 9.92
C THR A 67 -16.27 -5.91 10.88
N GLY A 68 -17.51 -6.30 10.57
CA GLY A 68 -18.67 -5.62 11.13
C GLY A 68 -18.68 -4.14 10.73
N GLU A 69 -19.52 -3.34 11.37
CA GLU A 69 -19.52 -1.88 11.16
C GLU A 69 -18.36 -1.23 11.91
N VAL A 70 -17.59 -0.39 11.22
CA VAL A 70 -16.44 0.32 11.75
C VAL A 70 -16.47 1.78 11.31
N ARG A 71 -15.93 2.66 12.16
CA ARG A 71 -15.70 4.06 11.82
C ARG A 71 -14.34 4.20 11.18
N ILE A 72 -14.28 4.91 10.07
CA ILE A 72 -13.04 5.18 9.35
C ILE A 72 -12.85 6.69 9.21
N SER A 73 -11.59 7.11 9.12
CA SER A 73 -11.21 8.50 8.92
C SER A 73 -10.30 8.60 7.70
N VAL A 74 -10.84 9.18 6.63
CA VAL A 74 -10.17 9.34 5.33
C VAL A 74 -9.36 10.64 5.33
N CYS A 75 -8.09 10.52 4.99
CA CYS A 75 -7.18 11.64 4.90
C CYS A 75 -6.00 11.28 3.98
N GLY A 76 -5.96 11.80 2.75
CA GLY A 76 -4.80 11.64 1.88
C GLY A 76 -4.72 10.34 1.08
N ALA A 77 -5.78 10.00 0.35
CA ALA A 77 -5.80 8.90 -0.63
C ALA A 77 -5.34 9.33 -2.05
N GLU A 78 -4.59 10.44 -2.17
CA GLU A 78 -4.16 11.02 -3.45
C GLU A 78 -3.29 10.07 -4.30
N ARG A 79 -2.58 9.14 -3.64
CA ARG A 79 -1.78 8.11 -4.30
C ARG A 79 -2.58 6.85 -4.62
N GLY A 80 -3.81 6.74 -4.13
CA GLY A 80 -4.63 5.55 -4.16
C GLY A 80 -4.44 4.68 -2.91
N THR A 81 -5.52 4.06 -2.45
CA THR A 81 -5.53 3.09 -1.34
C THR A 81 -6.43 1.90 -1.70
N LEU A 82 -5.93 0.68 -1.52
CA LEU A 82 -6.73 -0.54 -1.67
C LEU A 82 -7.59 -0.74 -0.42
N ILE A 83 -8.88 -1.03 -0.60
CA ILE A 83 -9.77 -1.54 0.43
C ILE A 83 -9.82 -3.05 0.29
N ASN A 84 -9.39 -3.75 1.34
CA ASN A 84 -9.33 -5.20 1.48
C ASN A 84 -10.48 -5.70 2.38
N PRO A 85 -11.72 -5.82 1.87
CA PRO A 85 -12.90 -6.13 2.67
C PRO A 85 -12.86 -7.53 3.30
N THR A 86 -12.02 -8.41 2.77
CA THR A 86 -11.88 -9.80 3.23
C THR A 86 -10.75 -9.97 4.24
N LEU A 87 -9.93 -8.94 4.48
CA LEU A 87 -8.68 -9.04 5.25
C LEU A 87 -7.77 -10.18 4.74
N SER A 88 -7.71 -10.34 3.41
CA SER A 88 -6.85 -11.31 2.74
C SER A 88 -5.41 -10.86 2.78
N ASP A 89 -4.48 -11.81 2.62
CA ASP A 89 -3.08 -11.47 2.42
C ASP A 89 -2.89 -10.85 1.02
N TYR A 90 -2.00 -9.89 0.91
CA TYR A 90 -1.47 -9.38 -0.35
C TYR A 90 0.04 -9.38 -0.26
N VAL A 91 0.70 -9.59 -1.39
CA VAL A 91 2.16 -9.58 -1.46
C VAL A 91 2.60 -8.54 -2.48
N LEU A 92 3.43 -7.60 -2.05
CA LEU A 92 4.14 -6.70 -2.93
C LEU A 92 5.47 -7.31 -3.32
N ALA A 93 5.65 -7.61 -4.60
CA ALA A 93 6.94 -8.06 -5.12
C ALA A 93 7.68 -6.91 -5.79
N ARG A 94 9.01 -6.91 -5.67
CA ARG A 94 9.91 -5.96 -6.33
C ARG A 94 10.75 -6.70 -7.37
N GLU A 95 10.74 -6.22 -8.60
CA GLU A 95 11.55 -6.76 -9.70
C GLU A 95 12.49 -5.70 -10.27
N ILE A 96 13.72 -6.12 -10.58
CA ILE A 96 14.75 -5.24 -11.14
C ILE A 96 14.81 -5.47 -12.65
N TYR A 97 14.43 -4.45 -13.41
CA TYR A 97 14.57 -4.43 -14.86
C TYR A 97 15.87 -3.73 -15.22
N VAL A 98 16.82 -4.46 -15.81
CA VAL A 98 18.09 -3.90 -16.29
C VAL A 98 18.20 -3.97 -17.80
N ALA A 99 18.86 -2.97 -18.38
CA ALA A 99 19.20 -3.00 -19.81
C ALA A 99 20.31 -4.02 -20.14
N ASP A 100 21.13 -4.36 -19.13
CA ASP A 100 22.22 -5.32 -19.23
C ASP A 100 22.41 -6.02 -17.88
N ALA A 101 22.60 -7.33 -17.88
CA ALA A 101 22.68 -8.15 -16.67
C ALA A 101 23.81 -7.72 -15.72
N SER A 102 24.91 -7.12 -16.22
CA SER A 102 25.98 -6.63 -15.36
C SER A 102 25.50 -5.52 -14.41
N LYS A 103 24.42 -4.80 -14.75
CA LYS A 103 23.89 -3.69 -13.96
C LYS A 103 23.14 -4.12 -12.71
N LEU A 104 22.82 -5.41 -12.57
CA LEU A 104 22.18 -5.94 -11.35
C LEU A 104 23.00 -5.62 -10.09
N ARG A 105 24.33 -5.57 -10.19
CA ARG A 105 25.24 -5.20 -9.09
C ARG A 105 24.98 -3.79 -8.50
N ASN A 106 24.28 -2.94 -9.24
CA ASN A 106 23.97 -1.57 -8.81
C ASN A 106 22.72 -1.51 -7.92
N PHE A 107 22.04 -2.63 -7.70
CA PHE A 107 20.82 -2.72 -6.93
C PHE A 107 21.06 -3.59 -5.69
N GLY A 108 20.53 -3.15 -4.55
CA GLY A 108 20.59 -3.91 -3.30
C GLY A 108 19.62 -5.09 -3.31
N ALA A 109 19.93 -6.10 -2.50
CA ALA A 109 19.00 -7.19 -2.19
C ALA A 109 18.34 -6.89 -0.83
N ALA A 110 17.06 -6.52 -0.86
CA ALA A 110 16.22 -6.64 0.31
C ALA A 110 15.58 -8.03 0.25
N ILE A 111 15.77 -8.84 1.30
CA ILE A 111 15.15 -10.16 1.39
C ILE A 111 14.33 -10.16 2.68
N ALA A 112 13.05 -10.47 2.52
CA ALA A 112 12.11 -10.69 3.60
C ALA A 112 11.42 -12.03 3.38
N THR A 113 10.86 -12.55 4.46
CA THR A 113 10.03 -13.76 4.45
C THR A 113 8.56 -13.34 4.39
N VAL A 114 7.80 -13.95 3.48
CA VAL A 114 6.33 -13.82 3.44
C VAL A 114 5.70 -15.20 3.59
N GLU A 115 4.59 -15.23 4.32
CA GLU A 115 3.87 -16.45 4.64
C GLU A 115 2.48 -16.41 4.00
N LEU A 116 2.20 -17.37 3.11
CA LEU A 116 0.89 -17.56 2.50
C LEU A 116 0.35 -18.92 2.91
N GLY A 117 -0.46 -18.92 3.97
CA GLY A 117 -0.88 -20.16 4.62
C GLY A 117 0.30 -20.82 5.33
N ASP A 118 0.61 -22.06 4.98
CA ASP A 118 1.77 -22.82 5.47
C ASP A 118 2.98 -22.77 4.52
N ALA A 119 2.85 -22.09 3.38
CA ALA A 119 3.95 -21.87 2.44
C ALA A 119 4.76 -20.62 2.81
N VAL A 120 6.08 -20.76 2.78
CA VAL A 120 7.05 -19.72 3.12
C VAL A 120 7.84 -19.34 1.88
N TYR A 121 7.90 -18.05 1.58
CA TYR A 121 8.65 -17.50 0.45
C TYR A 121 9.68 -16.49 0.93
N GLU A 122 10.89 -16.58 0.40
CA GLU A 122 11.96 -15.61 0.66
C GLU A 122 12.28 -14.82 -0.60
N GLY A 123 12.36 -13.50 -0.47
CA GLY A 123 12.72 -12.63 -1.58
C GLY A 123 12.43 -11.17 -1.29
N PRO A 124 12.49 -10.29 -2.30
CA PRO A 124 12.24 -8.86 -2.15
C PRO A 124 10.73 -8.57 -2.07
N PHE A 125 10.08 -9.18 -1.08
CA PHE A 125 8.64 -9.20 -0.90
C PHE A 125 8.24 -8.41 0.35
N GLU A 126 6.99 -7.99 0.39
CA GLU A 126 6.36 -7.39 1.57
C GLU A 126 4.91 -7.87 1.64
N GLN A 127 4.45 -8.22 2.83
CA GLN A 127 3.10 -8.75 3.05
C GLN A 127 2.20 -7.69 3.68
N TYR A 128 0.99 -7.56 3.13
CA TYR A 128 -0.04 -6.66 3.62
C TYR A 128 -1.31 -7.44 3.95
N THR A 129 -1.95 -7.07 5.06
CA THR A 129 -3.16 -7.76 5.57
C THR A 129 -4.25 -6.79 6.06
N GLY A 130 -3.93 -5.51 6.15
CA GLY A 130 -4.84 -4.48 6.67
C GLY A 130 -6.06 -4.28 5.78
N LEU A 131 -7.12 -3.70 6.37
CA LEU A 131 -8.32 -3.29 5.64
C LEU A 131 -8.00 -2.21 4.59
N PHE A 132 -7.05 -1.33 4.89
CA PHE A 132 -6.56 -0.31 3.99
C PHE A 132 -5.08 -0.56 3.70
N ILE A 133 -4.73 -0.62 2.43
CA ILE A 133 -3.35 -0.81 1.97
C ILE A 133 -3.01 0.35 1.04
N ASP A 134 -2.18 1.28 1.52
CA ASP A 134 -1.82 2.45 0.73
C ASP A 134 -0.94 2.08 -0.46
N ARG A 135 -1.17 2.75 -1.60
CA ARG A 135 -0.43 2.45 -2.82
C ARG A 135 1.05 2.76 -2.66
N THR A 136 1.84 1.69 -2.67
CA THR A 136 3.30 1.71 -2.81
C THR A 136 3.75 0.98 -4.08
N TRP A 137 2.81 0.52 -4.91
CA TRP A 137 3.05 -0.25 -6.13
C TRP A 137 3.01 0.56 -7.42
N ASP A 138 3.86 0.18 -8.38
CA ASP A 138 3.74 0.62 -9.77
C ASP A 138 2.52 -0.06 -10.44
N PHE A 139 2.37 -1.38 -10.28
CA PHE A 139 1.32 -2.21 -10.91
C PHE A 139 0.35 -2.76 -9.86
N GLY A 140 -0.93 -2.46 -10.03
CA GLY A 140 -2.01 -2.91 -9.16
C GLY A 140 -2.30 -4.41 -9.25
N VAL A 141 -3.23 -4.85 -8.41
CA VAL A 141 -3.63 -6.26 -8.27
C VAL A 141 -4.04 -6.86 -9.62
N ARG A 142 -4.85 -6.12 -10.37
CA ARG A 142 -5.44 -6.53 -11.65
C ARG A 142 -4.62 -6.11 -12.88
N GLU A 143 -3.50 -5.42 -12.67
CA GLU A 143 -2.59 -5.01 -13.75
C GLU A 143 -1.57 -6.13 -14.03
N ALA A 144 -1.21 -6.35 -15.28
CA ALA A 144 -0.17 -7.33 -15.62
C ALA A 144 1.21 -6.85 -15.14
N PHE A 145 2.04 -7.76 -14.61
CA PHE A 145 3.46 -7.47 -14.39
C PHE A 145 4.23 -7.77 -15.67
N PRO A 146 4.88 -6.78 -16.31
CA PRO A 146 5.52 -7.02 -17.59
C PRO A 146 6.83 -7.80 -17.42
N LYS A 147 7.09 -8.82 -18.23
CA LYS A 147 8.40 -9.49 -18.27
C LYS A 147 9.52 -8.59 -18.82
N GLN A 148 9.16 -7.54 -19.55
CA GLN A 148 10.09 -6.55 -20.13
C GLN A 148 9.46 -5.17 -20.10
N GLN A 149 10.26 -4.14 -19.80
CA GLN A 149 9.80 -2.75 -19.80
C GLN A 149 10.52 -1.93 -20.86
N THR A 150 9.74 -1.14 -21.59
CA THR A 150 10.28 -0.12 -22.50
C THR A 150 10.32 1.21 -21.75
N VAL A 151 11.49 1.83 -21.70
CA VAL A 151 11.70 3.15 -21.07
C VAL A 151 12.17 4.16 -22.10
N ALA A 152 11.74 5.41 -21.96
CA ALA A 152 12.18 6.50 -22.86
C ALA A 152 13.68 6.77 -22.75
N ARG A 153 14.25 6.57 -21.55
CA ARG A 153 15.68 6.67 -21.27
C ARG A 153 16.05 5.65 -20.19
N ILE A 154 17.12 4.90 -20.42
CA ILE A 154 17.68 4.00 -19.40
C ILE A 154 18.29 4.87 -18.28
N PRO A 155 17.88 4.68 -17.01
CA PRO A 155 18.47 5.37 -15.87
C PRO A 155 19.99 5.17 -15.78
N GLU A 156 20.70 6.09 -15.12
CA GLU A 156 22.18 6.05 -15.05
C GLU A 156 22.72 4.81 -14.32
N ASN A 157 21.99 4.32 -13.32
CA ASN A 157 22.26 3.05 -12.65
C ASN A 157 21.98 1.81 -13.53
N GLY A 158 21.47 1.98 -14.75
CA GLY A 158 21.33 0.94 -15.76
C GLY A 158 20.05 0.09 -15.68
N GLY A 159 19.08 0.52 -14.86
CA GLY A 159 17.81 -0.20 -14.69
C GLY A 159 16.80 0.54 -13.82
N LYS A 160 15.65 -0.07 -13.58
CA LYS A 160 14.57 0.41 -12.69
C LYS A 160 14.10 -0.75 -11.80
N ILE A 161 13.80 -0.46 -10.55
CA ILE A 161 12.97 -1.35 -9.71
C ILE A 161 11.51 -1.02 -10.01
N SER A 162 10.72 -2.02 -10.36
CA SER A 162 9.26 -1.87 -10.36
C SER A 162 8.61 -2.82 -9.39
N THR A 163 7.44 -2.43 -8.90
CA THR A 163 6.72 -3.20 -7.88
C THR A 163 5.32 -3.56 -8.34
N LYS A 164 4.88 -4.77 -7.96
CA LYS A 164 3.51 -5.23 -8.19
C LYS A 164 2.89 -5.73 -6.91
N LEU A 165 1.64 -5.33 -6.67
CA LEU A 165 0.80 -5.95 -5.66
C LEU A 165 0.09 -7.18 -6.25
N PHE A 166 0.12 -8.29 -5.51
CA PHE A 166 -0.50 -9.55 -5.87
C PHE A 166 -1.51 -9.98 -4.82
N THR A 167 -2.61 -10.58 -5.27
CA THR A 167 -3.40 -11.52 -4.45
C THR A 167 -2.56 -12.77 -4.15
N PRO A 168 -2.90 -13.59 -3.13
CA PRO A 168 -2.12 -14.76 -2.75
C PRO A 168 -1.91 -15.75 -3.91
N GLN A 169 -2.99 -16.13 -4.61
CA GLN A 169 -2.88 -17.08 -5.72
C GLN A 169 -2.03 -16.53 -6.87
N ALA A 170 -2.26 -15.27 -7.27
CA ALA A 170 -1.45 -14.64 -8.32
C ALA A 170 0.04 -14.54 -7.97
N PHE A 171 0.39 -14.39 -6.69
CA PHE A 171 1.78 -14.42 -6.24
C PHE A 171 2.38 -15.83 -6.34
N ILE A 172 1.63 -16.85 -5.92
CA ILE A 172 2.04 -18.26 -6.04
C ILE A 172 2.34 -18.59 -7.50
N ASP A 173 1.41 -18.27 -8.40
CA ASP A 173 1.57 -18.50 -9.84
C ASP A 173 2.80 -17.76 -10.40
N TYR A 174 3.04 -16.53 -9.93
CA TYR A 174 4.21 -15.73 -10.32
C TYR A 174 5.54 -16.38 -9.90
N ILE A 175 5.64 -16.89 -8.66
CA ILE A 175 6.86 -17.55 -8.18
C ILE A 175 7.11 -18.88 -8.90
N GLU A 176 6.06 -19.65 -9.15
CA GLU A 176 6.17 -20.91 -9.88
C GLU A 176 6.59 -20.71 -11.33
N ASP A 177 6.07 -19.68 -12.02
CA ASP A 177 6.51 -19.31 -13.38
C ASP A 177 7.98 -18.87 -13.36
N ALA A 178 8.38 -18.05 -12.39
CA ALA A 178 9.75 -17.55 -12.29
C ALA A 178 10.79 -18.65 -11.96
N SER A 179 10.34 -19.76 -11.36
CA SER A 179 11.20 -20.84 -10.89
C SER A 179 11.12 -22.12 -11.72
N ASP A 180 10.32 -22.14 -12.79
CA ASP A 180 10.00 -23.34 -13.59
C ASP A 180 9.44 -24.50 -12.74
N ARG A 181 8.53 -24.19 -11.81
CA ARG A 181 7.92 -25.16 -10.86
C ARG A 181 6.39 -25.15 -10.88
N GLN A 182 5.80 -25.03 -12.07
CA GLN A 182 4.36 -24.93 -12.23
C GLN A 182 3.61 -26.11 -11.55
N GLY A 183 2.64 -25.78 -10.71
CA GLY A 183 1.80 -26.73 -9.98
C GLY A 183 2.43 -27.33 -8.72
N GLU A 184 3.60 -26.86 -8.28
CA GLU A 184 4.25 -27.34 -7.06
C GLU A 184 3.39 -27.08 -5.81
N PHE A 185 2.86 -25.87 -5.67
CA PHE A 185 1.98 -25.47 -4.57
C PHE A 185 0.72 -26.33 -4.54
N ALA A 186 0.03 -26.49 -5.66
CA ALA A 186 -1.18 -27.32 -5.71
C ALA A 186 -0.91 -28.80 -5.33
N ARG A 187 0.28 -29.32 -5.65
CA ARG A 187 0.70 -30.67 -5.26
C ARG A 187 0.99 -30.80 -3.76
N LEU A 188 1.59 -29.78 -3.15
CA LEU A 188 1.91 -29.76 -1.72
C LEU A 188 0.71 -29.38 -0.85
N HIS A 189 -0.22 -28.59 -1.41
CA HIS A 189 -1.39 -28.04 -0.75
C HIS A 189 -2.65 -28.37 -1.58
N PRO A 190 -3.13 -29.63 -1.57
CA PRO A 190 -4.25 -30.07 -2.41
C PRO A 190 -5.59 -29.37 -2.11
N GLY A 191 -5.70 -28.67 -0.98
CA GLY A 191 -6.83 -27.81 -0.64
C GLY A 191 -6.74 -26.38 -1.21
N GLY A 192 -5.64 -26.06 -1.91
CA GLY A 192 -5.33 -24.70 -2.35
C GLY A 192 -4.91 -23.80 -1.19
N TYR A 193 -4.75 -22.51 -1.50
CA TYR A 193 -4.48 -21.49 -0.48
C TYR A 193 -5.72 -21.31 0.40
N VAL A 194 -5.53 -21.42 1.71
CA VAL A 194 -6.56 -21.12 2.71
C VAL A 194 -6.18 -19.82 3.40
N GLN A 195 -7.04 -18.82 3.26
CA GLN A 195 -6.80 -17.53 3.88
C GLN A 195 -6.77 -17.64 5.42
N PRO A 196 -5.70 -17.15 6.09
CA PRO A 196 -5.66 -17.09 7.54
C PRO A 196 -6.76 -16.18 8.11
N ALA A 197 -7.28 -16.54 9.29
CA ALA A 197 -8.17 -15.66 10.03
C ALA A 197 -7.38 -14.46 10.58
N ARG A 198 -7.44 -13.33 9.87
CA ARG A 198 -6.87 -12.05 10.31
C ARG A 198 -7.85 -11.26 11.16
N ALA A 199 -7.34 -10.68 12.25
CA ALA A 199 -8.06 -9.70 13.04
C ALA A 199 -8.02 -8.33 12.35
N LEU A 200 -9.08 -7.54 12.53
CA LEU A 200 -9.08 -6.16 12.08
C LEU A 200 -8.12 -5.33 12.95
N GLU A 201 -7.18 -4.66 12.31
CA GLU A 201 -6.34 -3.67 12.96
C GLU A 201 -7.05 -2.32 13.05
N THR A 202 -6.95 -1.68 14.21
CA THR A 202 -7.44 -0.32 14.45
C THR A 202 -6.29 0.60 14.80
N ALA A 203 -6.38 1.87 14.41
CA ALA A 203 -5.45 2.88 14.88
C ALA A 203 -5.45 2.95 16.42
N PRO A 204 -4.29 3.10 17.08
CA PRO A 204 -4.24 3.17 18.53
C PRO A 204 -4.91 4.46 19.04
N ALA A 205 -5.56 4.43 20.20
CA ALA A 205 -6.17 5.64 20.75
C ALA A 205 -5.14 6.75 21.03
N GLU A 206 -3.92 6.35 21.40
CA GLU A 206 -2.78 7.22 21.66
C GLU A 206 -1.50 6.56 21.12
N LEU A 207 -0.50 7.36 20.75
CA LEU A 207 0.81 6.83 20.36
C LEU A 207 1.49 6.13 21.55
N PRO A 208 2.28 5.06 21.33
CA PRO A 208 3.01 4.40 22.41
C PRO A 208 3.97 5.36 23.13
N PRO A 209 4.37 5.06 24.39
CA PRO A 209 5.40 5.83 25.07
C PRO A 209 6.75 5.69 24.36
N LEU A 210 7.54 6.76 24.38
CA LEU A 210 8.94 6.74 24.02
C LEU A 210 9.84 6.50 25.25
N PRO A 211 11.11 6.12 25.03
CA PRO A 211 12.11 6.14 26.09
C PRO A 211 12.24 7.53 26.73
N GLN A 212 12.62 7.56 28.00
CA GLN A 212 12.59 8.76 28.85
C GLN A 212 13.31 9.98 28.26
N ALA A 213 14.43 9.76 27.56
CA ALA A 213 15.19 10.84 26.94
C ALA A 213 14.46 11.51 25.76
N PHE A 214 13.61 10.77 25.04
CA PHE A 214 12.89 11.25 23.86
C PHE A 214 11.48 11.75 24.17
N GLU A 215 10.81 11.19 25.19
CA GLU A 215 9.41 11.48 25.51
C GLU A 215 9.07 12.98 25.65
N PRO A 216 9.90 13.84 26.30
CA PRO A 216 9.64 15.28 26.40
C PRO A 216 9.53 16.01 25.06
N HIS A 217 10.04 15.42 23.97
CA HIS A 217 10.04 16.00 22.63
C HIS A 217 8.87 15.51 21.75
N SER A 218 8.04 14.60 22.26
CA SER A 218 6.99 13.93 21.49
C SER A 218 5.67 14.68 21.42
N ALA A 219 5.46 15.67 22.29
CA ALA A 219 4.16 16.35 22.43
C ALA A 219 3.59 16.88 21.10
N PRO A 220 4.38 17.54 20.21
CA PRO A 220 3.85 17.99 18.92
C PRO A 220 3.38 16.85 18.01
N LEU A 221 4.04 15.69 18.04
CA LEU A 221 3.64 14.52 17.25
C LEU A 221 2.34 13.93 17.81
N ARG A 222 2.24 13.81 19.15
CA ARG A 222 1.03 13.32 19.82
C ARG A 222 -0.18 14.22 19.53
N GLU A 223 -0.01 15.53 19.56
CA GLU A 223 -1.07 16.49 19.20
C GLU A 223 -1.51 16.37 17.74
N ALA A 224 -0.57 16.26 16.81
CA ALA A 224 -0.88 16.06 15.39
C ALA A 224 -1.65 14.75 15.16
N TYR A 225 -1.26 13.67 15.85
CA TYR A 225 -1.95 12.39 15.78
C TYR A 225 -3.36 12.45 16.36
N ALA A 226 -3.54 13.08 17.52
CA ALA A 226 -4.86 13.25 18.12
C ALA A 226 -5.82 13.99 17.17
N GLN A 227 -5.32 14.95 16.41
CA GLN A 227 -6.10 15.65 15.38
C GLN A 227 -6.38 14.79 14.15
N ARG A 228 -5.42 13.95 13.73
CA ARG A 228 -5.62 12.99 12.64
C ARG A 228 -6.81 12.06 12.90
N LEU A 229 -7.05 11.69 14.16
CA LEU A 229 -8.18 10.85 14.57
C LEU A 229 -9.53 11.59 14.54
N GLN A 230 -9.54 12.92 14.41
CA GLN A 230 -10.72 13.78 14.50
C GLN A 230 -10.95 14.63 13.25
N VAL A 231 -10.30 14.31 12.11
CA VAL A 231 -10.50 15.08 10.88
C VAL A 231 -11.95 14.97 10.39
N HIS A 232 -12.53 16.12 10.01
CA HIS A 232 -13.90 16.21 9.51
C HIS A 232 -13.98 16.44 8.00
N ASP A 233 -12.95 17.06 7.42
CA ASP A 233 -12.92 17.42 6.01
C ASP A 233 -11.49 17.53 5.45
N ALA A 234 -11.38 17.95 4.19
CA ALA A 234 -10.10 18.12 3.50
C ALA A 234 -9.23 19.25 4.10
N GLY A 235 -9.84 20.29 4.67
CA GLY A 235 -9.12 21.38 5.32
C GLY A 235 -8.46 20.92 6.61
N ASP A 236 -9.16 20.12 7.41
CA ASP A 236 -8.56 19.46 8.58
C ASP A 236 -7.39 18.58 8.18
N CYS A 237 -7.53 17.81 7.10
CA CYS A 237 -6.46 16.98 6.57
C CYS A 237 -5.21 17.78 6.17
N GLU A 238 -5.39 18.91 5.48
CA GLU A 238 -4.28 19.79 5.12
C GLU A 238 -3.59 20.36 6.37
N ALA A 239 -4.37 20.82 7.36
CA ALA A 239 -3.87 21.36 8.61
C ALA A 239 -3.08 20.31 9.40
N VAL A 240 -3.60 19.09 9.50
CA VAL A 240 -2.93 17.95 10.14
C VAL A 240 -1.63 17.60 9.42
N ARG A 241 -1.62 17.54 8.08
CA ARG A 241 -0.40 17.28 7.29
C ARG A 241 0.68 18.33 7.55
N LYS A 242 0.30 19.61 7.56
CA LYS A 242 1.23 20.71 7.86
C LYS A 242 1.80 20.59 9.28
N ARG A 243 0.93 20.40 10.28
CA ARG A 243 1.36 20.24 11.67
C ARG A 243 2.25 19.03 11.85
N SER A 244 1.93 17.91 11.19
CA SER A 244 2.74 16.69 11.23
C SER A 244 4.14 16.92 10.67
N HIS A 245 4.26 17.64 9.55
CA HIS A 245 5.55 18.00 8.98
C HIS A 245 6.38 18.87 9.93
N GLU A 246 5.78 19.91 10.51
CA GLU A 246 6.43 20.79 11.50
C GLU A 246 6.87 20.01 12.75
N ALA A 247 5.99 19.12 13.25
CA ALA A 247 6.26 18.26 14.40
C ALA A 247 7.43 17.30 14.14
N MET A 248 7.47 16.65 12.97
CA MET A 248 8.58 15.80 12.54
C MET A 248 9.91 16.56 12.48
N MET A 249 9.90 17.79 11.96
CA MET A 249 11.10 18.61 11.93
C MET A 249 11.56 18.99 13.34
N ALA A 250 10.63 19.32 14.23
CA ALA A 250 10.93 19.70 15.60
C ALA A 250 11.55 18.54 16.39
N ILE A 251 10.96 17.34 16.33
CA ILE A 251 11.52 16.19 17.06
C ILE A 251 12.88 15.78 16.50
N THR A 252 13.05 15.76 15.16
CA THR A 252 14.34 15.41 14.54
C THR A 252 15.44 16.38 14.98
N GLY A 253 15.15 17.68 15.02
CA GLY A 253 16.12 18.68 15.50
C GLY A 253 16.42 18.55 16.99
N ALA A 254 15.40 18.28 17.82
CA ALA A 254 15.53 18.18 19.26
C ALA A 254 16.27 16.91 19.72
N THR A 255 16.14 15.80 18.98
CA THR A 255 16.72 14.50 19.36
C THR A 255 18.02 14.16 18.65
N ALA A 256 18.47 14.97 17.69
CA ALA A 256 19.63 14.71 16.84
C ALA A 256 20.90 14.26 17.60
N MET A 257 21.18 14.84 18.77
CA MET A 257 22.35 14.48 19.57
C MET A 257 22.06 13.44 20.66
N LEU A 258 20.80 13.18 20.99
CA LEU A 258 20.43 12.27 22.09
C LEU A 258 20.78 10.81 21.77
N HIS A 259 20.71 10.44 20.49
CA HIS A 259 20.96 9.07 20.03
C HIS A 259 22.33 8.50 20.41
N VAL A 260 23.34 9.37 20.54
CA VAL A 260 24.73 8.97 20.88
C VAL A 260 24.83 8.41 22.29
N ASP A 261 24.00 8.91 23.20
CA ASP A 261 24.05 8.56 24.63
C ASP A 261 22.99 7.52 25.03
N GLN A 262 22.14 7.08 24.09
CA GLN A 262 21.08 6.12 24.35
C GLN A 262 21.51 4.68 24.08
N SER A 263 20.83 3.73 24.73
CA SER A 263 21.03 2.31 24.44
C SER A 263 20.53 1.96 23.03
N PRO A 264 21.03 0.87 22.41
CA PRO A 264 20.50 0.39 21.15
C PRO A 264 18.99 0.09 21.21
N ALA A 265 18.49 -0.39 22.34
CA ALA A 265 17.07 -0.68 22.53
C ALA A 265 16.22 0.61 22.56
N ASP A 266 16.69 1.66 23.22
CA ASP A 266 15.99 2.95 23.25
C ASP A 266 15.98 3.62 21.87
N ASN A 267 17.11 3.56 21.15
CA ASN A 267 17.19 4.04 19.77
C ASN A 267 16.23 3.27 18.84
N GLN A 268 16.11 1.95 19.01
CA GLN A 268 15.16 1.16 18.25
C GLN A 268 13.71 1.53 18.59
N ALA A 269 13.37 1.67 19.87
CA ALA A 269 12.03 2.08 20.29
C ALA A 269 11.64 3.47 19.75
N TYR A 270 12.59 4.40 19.66
CA TYR A 270 12.38 5.68 19.00
C TYR A 270 12.10 5.52 17.50
N ASN A 271 12.89 4.71 16.79
CA ASN A 271 12.68 4.46 15.37
C ASN A 271 11.31 3.82 15.11
N ASP A 272 10.94 2.82 15.90
CA ASP A 272 9.64 2.15 15.80
C ASP A 272 8.47 3.13 16.02
N PHE A 273 8.63 4.07 16.96
CA PHE A 273 7.66 5.14 17.17
C PHE A 273 7.54 6.07 15.96
N ILE A 274 8.67 6.51 15.39
CA ILE A 274 8.69 7.38 14.21
C ILE A 274 8.07 6.66 13.00
N ASP A 275 8.38 5.39 12.80
CA ASP A 275 7.82 4.57 11.73
C ASP A 275 6.31 4.37 11.90
N LEU A 276 5.85 4.05 13.12
CA LEU A 276 4.42 3.97 13.43
C LEU A 276 3.72 5.31 13.16
N TYR A 277 4.29 6.42 13.65
CA TYR A 277 3.75 7.75 13.43
C TYR A 277 3.65 8.07 11.94
N GLY A 278 4.73 7.85 11.18
CA GLY A 278 4.75 8.07 9.73
C GLY A 278 3.69 7.27 8.99
N ARG A 279 3.51 5.98 9.34
CA ARG A 279 2.45 5.14 8.77
C ARG A 279 1.05 5.68 9.09
N LEU A 280 0.77 6.00 10.36
CA LEU A 280 -0.55 6.49 10.78
C LEU A 280 -0.90 7.84 10.12
N MET A 281 0.08 8.74 10.02
CA MET A 281 -0.13 10.07 9.45
C MET A 281 -0.14 10.08 7.92
N GLY A 282 0.53 9.10 7.29
CA GLY A 282 0.58 8.94 5.84
C GLY A 282 -0.53 8.07 5.25
N ALA A 283 -1.34 7.41 6.09
CA ALA A 283 -2.37 6.48 5.66
C ALA A 283 -3.58 7.20 5.06
N GLY A 284 -4.01 6.75 3.87
CA GLY A 284 -5.15 7.31 3.14
C GLY A 284 -6.46 7.15 3.90
N ALA A 285 -6.59 6.09 4.71
CA ALA A 285 -7.67 5.90 5.66
C ALA A 285 -7.20 5.16 6.92
N LEU A 286 -7.78 5.51 8.07
CA LEU A 286 -7.58 4.81 9.33
C LEU A 286 -8.89 4.20 9.80
N VAL A 287 -8.86 2.98 10.32
CA VAL A 287 -9.93 2.47 11.17
C VAL A 287 -9.77 3.10 12.54
N LEU A 288 -10.77 3.85 13.00
CA LEU A 288 -10.70 4.56 14.26
C LEU A 288 -10.75 3.57 15.45
N PRO A 289 -10.14 3.92 16.58
CA PRO A 289 -10.29 3.15 17.81
C PRO A 289 -11.77 3.02 18.19
N ARG A 290 -12.10 1.86 18.77
CA ARG A 290 -13.46 1.55 19.26
C ARG A 290 -13.83 2.42 20.46
#